data_AF-A0AA42E5J5-F1
#
_entry.id   AF-A0AA42E5J5-F1
#
_cell.length_a   1.000
_cell.length_b   1.000
_cell.length_c   1.000
_cell.angle_alpha   90.00
_cell.angle_beta   90.00
_cell.angle_gamma   90.00
#
_symmetry.space_group_name_H-M   'P 1'
#
loop_
_entity.id
_entity.type
_entity.pdbx_description
1 polymer ?
#
loop_
_entity_poly.entity_id
_entity_poly.type
_entity_poly.pdbx_seq_one_letter_code
_entity_poly.pdbx_strand_id
1 'polypeptide(L)'
;MATDPEAVDDAMFAELRRHYDDDDIVELGAFVGFNLGYHTFFGSLKFYPMFAPDGRLVSQEESERIYGAAPGSLASDEEAAE
;
A
#
# COMPACT_ATOMS: atom_id res chain seq x y z
N MET A 1 -0.51 -8.37 7.33
CA MET A 1 -1.68 -8.12 6.46
C MET A 1 -1.39 -8.27 4.97
N ALA A 2 -0.52 -7.45 4.37
CA ALA A 2 -0.30 -7.46 2.91
C ALA A 2 0.68 -8.55 2.43
N THR A 3 1.77 -8.74 3.16
CA THR A 3 2.86 -9.67 2.83
C THR A 3 2.83 -10.93 3.70
N ASP A 4 2.38 -10.79 4.95
CA ASP A 4 2.15 -11.89 5.89
C ASP A 4 0.77 -11.70 6.57
N PRO A 5 -0.30 -12.30 6.05
CA PRO A 5 -1.64 -12.24 6.65
C PRO A 5 -1.74 -13.02 7.96
N GLU A 6 -0.97 -14.09 8.12
CA GLU A 6 -1.04 -15.00 9.28
C GLU A 6 -0.43 -14.34 10.54
N ALA A 7 0.48 -13.39 10.37
CA ALA A 7 1.01 -12.56 11.47
C ALA A 7 -0.03 -11.60 12.10
N VAL A 8 -1.26 -11.53 11.57
CA VAL A 8 -2.34 -10.71 12.11
C VAL A 8 -3.15 -11.55 13.09
N ASP A 9 -2.60 -11.69 14.30
CA ASP A 9 -3.12 -12.59 15.32
C ASP A 9 -3.50 -11.86 16.62
N ASP A 10 -3.97 -12.63 17.60
CA ASP A 10 -4.34 -12.11 18.92
C ASP A 10 -3.19 -11.41 19.65
N ALA A 11 -1.94 -11.85 19.42
CA ALA A 11 -0.76 -11.25 20.04
C ALA A 11 -0.49 -9.86 19.48
N MET A 12 -0.61 -9.67 18.16
CA MET A 12 -0.56 -8.36 17.51
C MET A 12 -1.62 -7.41 18.09
N PHE A 13 -2.88 -7.86 18.17
CA PHE A 13 -3.95 -7.02 18.72
C PHE A 13 -3.78 -6.73 20.22
N ALA A 14 -3.22 -7.67 20.98
CA ALA A 14 -2.88 -7.43 22.38
C ALA A 14 -1.82 -6.33 22.53
N GLU A 15 -0.83 -6.30 21.65
CA GLU A 15 0.20 -5.24 21.64
C GLU A 15 -0.40 -3.88 21.25
N LEU A 16 -1.23 -3.83 20.20
CA LEU A 16 -1.91 -2.60 19.79
C LEU A 16 -2.73 -1.96 20.93
N ARG A 17 -3.46 -2.78 21.70
CA ARG A 17 -4.27 -2.32 22.84
C ARG A 17 -3.46 -1.73 24.00
N ARG A 18 -2.13 -1.86 24.00
CA ARG A 18 -1.26 -1.17 24.96
C ARG A 18 -1.09 0.31 24.60
N HIS A 19 -1.38 0.69 23.36
CA HIS A 19 -1.10 2.00 22.80
C HIS A 19 -2.35 2.74 22.30
N TYR A 20 -3.36 2.00 21.89
CA TYR A 20 -4.56 2.51 21.24
C TYR A 20 -5.81 1.93 21.89
N ASP A 21 -6.93 2.65 21.81
CA ASP A 21 -8.23 2.09 22.14
C ASP A 21 -8.80 1.27 20.97
N ASP A 22 -9.92 0.57 21.21
CA ASP A 22 -10.51 -0.29 20.18
C ASP A 22 -11.03 0.51 18.97
N ASP A 23 -11.47 1.76 19.15
CA ASP A 23 -11.96 2.62 18.07
C ASP A 23 -10.80 3.04 17.15
N ASP A 24 -9.67 3.45 17.74
CA ASP A 24 -8.41 3.75 17.05
C ASP A 24 -7.90 2.54 16.26
N ILE A 25 -7.95 1.34 16.85
CA ILE A 25 -7.51 0.10 16.21
C ILE A 25 -8.40 -0.23 15.00
N VAL A 26 -9.71 -0.02 15.11
CA VAL A 26 -10.64 -0.21 13.99
C VAL A 26 -10.37 0.79 12.88
N GLU A 27 -10.15 2.07 13.20
CA GLU A 27 -9.81 3.09 12.21
C GLU A 27 -8.48 2.78 11.51
N LEU A 28 -7.46 2.36 12.25
CA LEU A 28 -6.17 1.94 11.71
C LEU A 28 -6.33 0.75 10.76
N GLY A 29 -7.10 -0.27 11.17
CA GLY A 29 -7.40 -1.43 10.34
C GLY A 29 -8.14 -1.05 9.05
N ALA A 30 -9.13 -0.14 9.15
CA ALA A 30 -9.84 0.38 7.99
C ALA A 30 -8.89 1.14 7.04
N PHE A 31 -8.05 2.03 7.57
CA PHE A 31 -7.08 2.78 6.79
C PHE A 31 -6.15 1.85 6.00
N VAL A 32 -5.56 0.85 6.66
CA VAL A 32 -4.66 -0.13 6.01
C VAL A 32 -5.43 -0.95 4.98
N GLY A 33 -6.59 -1.50 5.34
CA GLY A 33 -7.41 -2.34 4.46
C GLY A 33 -7.86 -1.60 3.19
N PHE A 34 -8.33 -0.36 3.33
CA PHE A 34 -8.72 0.46 2.19
C PHE A 34 -7.55 0.78 1.28
N ASN A 35 -6.38 1.18 1.82
CA ASN A 35 -5.22 1.49 0.99
C ASN A 35 -4.71 0.26 0.23
N LEU A 36 -4.64 -0.91 0.88
CA LEU A 36 -4.29 -2.16 0.19
C LEU A 36 -5.29 -2.51 -0.91
N GLY A 37 -6.58 -2.39 -0.63
CA GLY A 37 -7.65 -2.61 -1.60
C GLY A 37 -7.57 -1.64 -2.78
N TYR A 38 -7.35 -0.35 -2.53
CA TYR A 38 -7.21 0.66 -3.58
C TYR A 38 -5.98 0.43 -4.44
N HIS A 39 -4.82 0.15 -3.87
CA HIS A 39 -3.61 -0.16 -4.64
C HIS A 39 -3.82 -1.38 -5.55
N THR A 40 -4.49 -2.42 -5.03
CA THR A 40 -4.81 -3.62 -5.81
C THR A 40 -5.81 -3.30 -6.93
N PHE A 41 -6.90 -2.62 -6.61
CA PHE A 41 -7.96 -2.29 -7.55
C PHE A 41 -7.49 -1.36 -8.66
N PHE A 42 -6.87 -0.22 -8.31
CA PHE A 42 -6.38 0.75 -9.30
C PHE A 42 -5.20 0.19 -10.10
N GLY A 43 -4.33 -0.61 -9.50
CA GLY A 43 -3.29 -1.34 -10.21
C GLY A 43 -3.86 -2.28 -11.28
N SER A 44 -4.93 -3.02 -10.96
CA SER A 44 -5.59 -3.92 -11.92
C SER A 44 -6.19 -3.19 -13.13
N LEU A 45 -6.58 -1.93 -12.95
CA LEU A 45 -7.12 -1.06 -13.99
C LEU A 45 -6.05 -0.24 -14.72
N LYS A 46 -4.77 -0.39 -14.35
CA LYS A 46 -3.67 0.47 -14.83
C LYS A 46 -3.96 1.96 -14.61
N PHE A 47 -4.61 2.29 -13.51
CA PHE A 47 -4.96 3.65 -13.16
C PHE A 47 -3.80 4.31 -12.43
N TYR A 48 -2.88 4.89 -13.20
CA TYR A 48 -1.66 5.50 -12.70
C TYR A 48 -1.82 7.01 -12.44
N PRO A 49 -1.00 7.60 -11.53
CA PRO A 49 -1.00 9.04 -11.29
C PRO A 49 -0.77 9.87 -12.56
N MET A 50 -1.61 10.89 -12.79
CA MET A 50 -1.48 11.78 -13.97
C MET A 50 -0.42 12.88 -13.80
N PHE A 51 0.27 12.92 -12.67
CA PHE A 51 1.37 13.83 -12.40
C PHE A 51 2.66 13.05 -12.18
N ALA A 52 3.76 13.54 -12.74
CA ALA A 52 5.10 13.07 -12.41
C ALA A 52 5.48 13.50 -10.97
N PRO A 53 6.52 12.88 -10.38
CA PRO A 53 6.99 13.25 -9.03
C PRO A 53 7.40 14.72 -8.88
N ASP A 54 7.77 15.38 -9.98
CA ASP A 54 8.10 16.81 -10.05
C ASP A 54 6.86 17.73 -10.18
N GLY A 55 5.65 17.15 -10.23
CA GLY A 55 4.38 17.87 -10.32
C GLY A 55 3.94 18.21 -11.75
N ARG A 56 4.69 17.81 -12.79
CA ARG A 56 4.27 18.01 -14.19
C ARG A 56 3.16 17.05 -14.58
N LEU A 57 2.17 17.52 -15.35
CA LEU A 57 1.15 16.66 -15.96
C LEU A 57 1.79 15.74 -17.02
N VAL A 58 1.46 14.46 -17.01
CA VAL A 58 2.01 13.44 -17.92
C VAL A 58 0.93 12.77 -18.77
N SER A 59 1.33 12.15 -19.88
CA SER A 59 0.45 11.27 -20.64
C SER A 59 0.26 9.93 -19.92
N GLN A 60 -0.74 9.13 -20.30
CA GLN A 60 -0.90 7.78 -19.74
C GLN A 60 0.31 6.88 -20.03
N GLU A 61 0.91 6.98 -21.22
CA GLU A 61 2.10 6.18 -21.58
C GLU A 61 3.33 6.57 -20.76
N GLU A 62 3.51 7.87 -20.48
CA GLU A 62 4.56 8.34 -19.59
C GLU A 62 4.27 7.94 -18.14
N SER A 63 3.02 8.03 -17.71
CA SER A 63 2.58 7.59 -16.38
C SER A 63 2.80 6.08 -16.16
N GLU A 64 2.45 5.23 -17.12
CA GLU A 64 2.70 3.78 -17.06
C GLU A 64 4.20 3.46 -17.02
N ARG A 65 5.04 4.23 -17.72
CA ARG A 65 6.50 4.06 -17.61
C ARG A 65 7.05 4.41 -16.23
N ILE A 66 6.47 5.40 -15.55
CA ILE A 66 6.91 5.85 -14.22
C ILE A 66 6.38 4.91 -13.13
N TYR A 67 5.10 4.50 -13.21
CA TYR A 67 4.37 3.87 -12.12
C TYR A 67 3.88 2.44 -12.43
N GLY A 68 4.03 1.95 -13.66
CA GLY A 68 3.51 0.66 -14.11
C GLY A 68 4.34 -0.55 -13.72
N ALA A 69 5.53 -0.35 -13.17
CA ALA A 69 6.24 -1.40 -12.43
C ALA A 69 5.44 -1.77 -11.16
N ALA A 70 5.75 -2.94 -10.58
CA ALA A 70 5.14 -3.32 -9.30
C ALA A 70 5.34 -2.19 -8.26
N PRO A 71 4.34 -1.89 -7.41
CA PRO A 71 4.50 -0.91 -6.35
C PRO A 71 5.75 -1.24 -5.53
N GLY A 72 6.65 -0.28 -5.32
CA GLY A 72 7.87 -0.51 -4.53
C GLY A 72 7.58 -0.99 -3.10
N SER A 73 6.38 -0.74 -2.57
CA SER A 73 5.91 -1.30 -1.29
C SER A 73 5.74 -2.83 -1.28
N LEU A 74 5.77 -3.47 -2.45
CA LEU A 74 5.71 -4.92 -2.63
C LEU A 74 7.06 -5.51 -3.08
N ALA A 75 8.06 -4.68 -3.38
CA ALA A 75 9.41 -5.17 -3.64
C ALA A 75 10.01 -5.67 -2.32
N SER A 76 10.38 -6.95 -2.28
CA SER A 76 11.15 -7.50 -1.16
C SER A 76 12.55 -6.88 -1.15
N ASP A 77 13.18 -6.77 0.03
CA ASP A 77 14.51 -6.17 0.22
C ASP A 77 15.62 -6.77 -0.67
N GLU A 78 15.42 -7.97 -1.22
CA GLU A 78 16.32 -8.61 -2.20
C GLU A 78 16.29 -7.95 -3.60
N GLU A 79 15.17 -7.34 -4.02
CA GLU A 79 15.02 -6.74 -5.35
C GLU A 79 15.38 -5.24 -5.37
N ALA A 80 15.48 -4.59 -4.21
CA ALA A 80 15.84 -3.18 -4.08
C ALA A 80 17.37 -2.93 -4.02
N ALA A 81 18.17 -4.00 -4.06
CA ALA A 81 19.63 -3.98 -3.91
C ALA A 81 20.42 -4.21 -5.22
N GLU A 82 19.75 -4.38 -6.36
CA GLU A 82 20.34 -4.36 -7.72
C GLU A 82 19.99 -3.06 -8.46
#